data_AF-A0A4R1VGS6-F1
#
_entry.id   AF-A0A4R1VGS6-F1
#
_cell.length_a   1.000
_cell.length_b   1.000
_cell.length_c   1.000
_cell.angle_alpha   90.00
_cell.angle_beta   90.00
_cell.angle_gamma   90.00
#
_symmetry.space_group_name_H-M   'P 1'
#
loop_
_entity.id
_entity.type
_entity.pdbx_description
1 polymer ?
#
loop_
_entity_poly.entity_id
_entity_poly.type
_entity_poly.pdbx_seq_one_letter_code
_entity_poly.pdbx_strand_id
1 'polypeptide(L)'
;MTRKWRAWALAAALAAKLDDPAPGDIPILVRFYPPDRRGDRTNFPNRMKPIFDGIAQALKVNDARFVPRFEFCLPEKPGRVEITL
;
A
#
# COMPACT_ATOMS: atom_id res chain seq x y z
N MET A 1 -8.71 14.40 1.80
CA MET A 1 -7.38 13.77 1.59
C MET A 1 -7.43 12.34 1.07
N THR A 2 -8.37 11.50 1.50
CA THR A 2 -8.48 10.06 1.15
C THR A 2 -8.61 9.73 -0.35
N ARG A 3 -9.36 10.51 -1.15
CA ARG A 3 -9.50 10.27 -2.61
C ARG A 3 -8.17 10.39 -3.39
N LYS A 4 -7.27 11.28 -2.95
CA LYS A 4 -5.98 11.52 -3.62
C LYS A 4 -5.06 10.30 -3.51
N TRP A 5 -5.00 9.70 -2.32
CA TRP A 5 -4.21 8.49 -2.06
C TRP A 5 -4.70 7.28 -2.87
N ARG A 6 -6.02 7.10 -2.98
CA ARG A 6 -6.60 6.05 -3.82
C ARG A 6 -6.25 6.21 -5.29
N ALA A 7 -6.41 7.42 -5.84
CA ALA A 7 -6.10 7.71 -7.23
C ALA A 7 -4.60 7.49 -7.55
N TRP A 8 -3.71 7.88 -6.63
CA TRP A 8 -2.28 7.63 -6.75
C TRP A 8 -1.92 6.15 -6.72
N ALA A 9 -2.51 5.39 -5.78
CA ALA A 9 -2.29 3.95 -5.67
C ALA A 9 -2.79 3.20 -6.91
N LEU A 10 -3.96 3.58 -7.43
CA LEU A 10 -4.51 3.04 -8.68
C LEU A 10 -3.56 3.30 -9.86
N ALA A 11 -3.12 4.55 -10.03
CA ALA A 11 -2.20 4.91 -11.11
C ALA A 11 -0.86 4.18 -11.00
N ALA A 12 -0.30 4.06 -9.79
CA ALA A 12 0.95 3.34 -9.54
C ALA A 12 0.82 1.84 -9.83
N ALA A 13 -0.27 1.21 -9.39
CA ALA A 13 -0.52 -0.21 -9.63
C ALA A 13 -0.75 -0.52 -11.11
N LEU A 14 -1.50 0.33 -11.84
CA LEU A 14 -1.65 0.23 -13.29
C LEU A 14 -0.33 0.40 -14.03
N ALA A 15 0.51 1.36 -13.59
CA ALA A 15 1.83 1.59 -14.17
C ALA A 15 2.79 0.43 -13.93
N ALA A 16 2.67 -0.23 -12.78
CA ALA A 16 3.46 -1.41 -12.43
C ALA A 16 3.08 -2.66 -13.25
N LYS A 17 1.98 -2.63 -14.01
CA LYS A 17 1.48 -3.75 -14.85
C LYS A 17 1.48 -5.08 -14.09
N LEU A 18 0.98 -5.03 -12.86
CA LEU A 18 0.91 -6.20 -12.00
C LEU A 18 -0.07 -7.21 -12.62
N ASP A 19 0.40 -8.43 -12.81
CA ASP A 19 -0.46 -9.55 -13.22
C ASP A 19 -1.42 -9.90 -12.08
N ASP A 20 -2.59 -10.43 -12.43
CA ASP A 20 -3.55 -10.94 -11.44
C ASP A 20 -2.89 -12.11 -10.67
N PRO A 21 -2.61 -11.94 -9.37
CA PRO A 21 -2.02 -13.02 -8.59
C PRO A 21 -3.00 -14.20 -8.53
N ALA A 22 -2.46 -15.40 -8.75
CA ALA A 22 -3.16 -16.69 -8.76
C ALA A 22 -4.25 -16.78 -7.66
N PRO A 23 -5.33 -17.55 -7.90
CA PRO A 23 -6.45 -17.64 -6.95
C PRO A 23 -5.97 -18.00 -5.54
N GLY A 24 -6.26 -17.13 -4.56
CA GLY A 24 -5.80 -17.26 -3.17
C GLY A 24 -5.44 -15.92 -2.51
N ASP A 25 -4.83 -16.01 -1.33
CA ASP A 25 -4.34 -14.85 -0.59
C ASP A 25 -3.22 -14.15 -1.37
N ILE A 26 -3.24 -12.82 -1.36
CA ILE A 26 -2.28 -11.96 -2.03
C ILE A 26 -1.40 -11.35 -0.93
N PRO A 27 -0.15 -11.84 -0.76
CA PRO A 27 0.77 -11.24 0.19
C PRO A 27 1.10 -9.82 -0.27
N ILE A 28 0.92 -8.83 0.61
CA ILE A 28 1.33 -7.45 0.33
C ILE A 28 2.37 -7.04 1.34
N LEU A 29 3.55 -6.67 0.89
CA LEU A 29 4.56 -6.07 1.74
C LEU A 29 4.49 -4.56 1.64
N VAL A 30 4.29 -3.91 2.79
CA VAL A 30 4.21 -2.46 2.92
C VAL A 30 5.40 -1.99 3.73
N ARG A 31 6.31 -1.25 3.09
CA ARG A 31 7.46 -0.63 3.77
C ARG A 31 7.20 0.84 4.00
N PHE A 32 7.23 1.25 5.26
CA PHE A 32 7.10 2.64 5.67
C PHE A 32 8.47 3.24 5.94
N TYR A 33 8.83 4.26 5.16
CA TYR A 33 9.99 5.11 5.40
C TYR A 33 9.47 6.46 5.90
N PRO A 34 9.35 6.65 7.23
CA PRO A 34 8.78 7.88 7.75
C PRO A 34 9.74 9.07 7.52
N PRO A 35 9.24 10.30 7.35
CA PRO A 35 10.10 11.47 7.19
C PRO A 35 10.85 11.86 8.47
N ASP A 36 10.35 11.42 9.63
CA ASP A 36 10.93 11.65 10.95
C ASP A 36 10.64 10.47 11.90
N ARG A 37 11.16 10.55 13.14
CA ARG A 37 10.94 9.53 14.19
C ARG A 37 9.61 9.72 14.95
N ARG A 38 8.78 10.70 14.60
CA ARG A 38 7.53 11.03 15.33
C ARG A 38 6.29 10.35 14.77
N GLY A 39 6.41 9.58 13.68
CA GLY A 39 5.28 8.86 13.09
C GLY A 39 4.70 7.77 13.99
N ASP A 40 3.38 7.81 14.23
CA ASP A 40 2.63 6.78 14.97
C ASP A 40 2.49 5.50 14.13
N ARG A 41 3.30 4.50 14.45
CA ARG A 41 3.38 3.20 13.76
C ARG A 41 2.06 2.44 13.75
N THR A 42 1.24 2.58 14.80
CA THR A 42 0.02 1.78 14.96
C THR A 42 -1.14 2.29 14.11
N ASN A 43 -1.14 3.59 13.80
CA ASN A 43 -2.20 4.23 13.03
C ASN A 43 -1.93 4.24 11.51
N PHE A 44 -0.72 3.88 11.07
CA PHE A 44 -0.38 3.81 9.64
C PHE A 44 -1.26 2.81 8.86
N PRO A 45 -1.49 1.56 9.32
CA PRO A 45 -2.37 0.62 8.65
C PRO A 45 -3.79 1.16 8.42
N ASN A 46 -4.38 1.79 9.44
CA ASN A 46 -5.73 2.36 9.35
C ASN A 46 -5.83 3.47 8.30
N ARG A 47 -4.78 4.28 8.16
CA ARG A 47 -4.70 5.36 7.15
C ARG A 47 -4.50 4.84 5.73
N MET A 48 -4.08 3.58 5.56
CA MET A 48 -3.79 2.99 4.26
C MET A 48 -4.99 2.43 3.52
N LYS A 49 -6.17 2.33 4.13
CA LYS A 49 -7.35 1.75 3.45
C LYS A 49 -7.57 2.29 2.02
N PRO A 50 -7.48 3.60 1.76
CA PRO A 50 -7.65 4.13 0.39
C PRO A 50 -6.60 3.62 -0.61
N ILE A 51 -5.39 3.29 -0.14
CA ILE A 51 -4.30 2.75 -0.97
C ILE A 51 -4.63 1.33 -1.39
N PHE A 52 -5.03 0.48 -0.43
CA PHE A 52 -5.47 -0.89 -0.71
C PHE A 52 -6.67 -0.91 -1.66
N ASP A 53 -7.66 -0.05 -1.43
CA ASP A 53 -8.82 0.09 -2.33
C ASP A 53 -8.39 0.45 -3.77
N GLY A 54 -7.35 1.28 -3.92
CA GLY A 54 -6.80 1.66 -5.23
C GLY A 54 -6.08 0.52 -5.94
N ILE A 55 -5.29 -0.27 -5.20
CA ILE A 55 -4.59 -1.45 -5.72
C ILE A 55 -5.59 -2.55 -6.12
N ALA A 56 -6.57 -2.83 -5.26
CA ALA A 56 -7.64 -3.79 -5.55
C ALA A 56 -8.39 -3.42 -6.83
N GLN A 57 -8.70 -2.13 -7.00
CA GLN A 57 -9.32 -1.62 -8.22
C GLN A 57 -8.44 -1.79 -9.46
N ALA A 58 -7.11 -1.63 -9.35
CA ALA A 58 -6.18 -1.82 -10.45
C ALA A 58 -6.09 -3.29 -10.87
N LEU A 59 -5.97 -4.18 -9.88
CA LEU A 59 -5.84 -5.64 -10.06
C LEU A 59 -7.19 -6.31 -10.39
N LYS A 60 -8.32 -5.61 -10.21
CA LYS A 60 -9.68 -6.17 -10.31
C LYS A 60 -9.92 -7.35 -9.35
N VAL A 61 -9.29 -7.32 -8.19
CA VAL A 61 -9.42 -8.33 -7.12
C VAL A 61 -10.20 -7.79 -5.93
N ASN A 62 -10.67 -8.69 -5.08
CA ASN A 62 -11.26 -8.33 -3.79
C ASN A 62 -10.13 -7.98 -2.79
N ASP A 63 -10.21 -6.83 -2.12
CA ASP A 63 -9.25 -6.40 -1.09
C ASP A 63 -9.23 -7.34 0.13
N ALA A 64 -10.28 -8.15 0.33
CA ALA A 64 -10.31 -9.21 1.33
C ALA A 64 -9.22 -10.28 1.14
N ARG A 65 -8.66 -10.41 -0.07
CA ARG A 65 -7.55 -11.34 -0.36
C ARG A 65 -6.20 -10.79 0.11
N PHE A 66 -6.10 -9.51 0.46
CA PHE A 66 -4.83 -8.90 0.83
C PHE A 66 -4.39 -9.34 2.22
N VAL A 67 -3.19 -9.92 2.31
CA VAL A 67 -2.53 -10.28 3.56
C VAL A 67 -1.36 -9.31 3.77
N PRO A 68 -1.58 -8.16 4.42
CA PRO A 68 -0.57 -7.13 4.54
C PRO A 68 0.46 -7.48 5.62
N ARG A 69 1.74 -7.37 5.25
CA ARG A 69 2.89 -7.36 6.15
C ARG A 69 3.45 -5.95 6.20
N PHE A 70 3.60 -5.40 7.39
CA PHE A 70 4.09 -4.03 7.59
C PHE A 70 5.55 -4.05 8.09
N GLU A 71 6.43 -3.37 7.36
CA GLU A 71 7.82 -3.13 7.75
C GLU A 71 8.03 -1.64 8.01
N PHE A 72 8.47 -1.29 9.22
CA PHE A 72 8.81 0.09 9.58
C PHE A 72 10.31 0.31 9.43
N CYS A 73 10.70 0.97 8.35
CA CYS A 73 12.09 1.26 8.02
C CYS A 73 12.62 2.48 8.79
N LEU A 74 13.92 2.73 8.65
CA LEU A 74 14.54 3.93 9.19
C LEU A 74 14.00 5.19 8.47
N PRO A 75 14.00 6.35 9.16
CA PRO A 75 13.50 7.58 8.56
C PRO A 75 14.33 8.03 7.35
N GLU A 76 13.65 8.44 6.29
CA GLU A 76 14.26 8.92 5.05
C GLU A 76 13.51 10.16 4.56
N LYS A 77 14.22 11.13 3.98
CA LYS A 77 13.62 12.36 3.43
C LYS A 77 13.74 12.35 1.89
N PRO A 78 12.64 12.53 1.14
CA PRO A 78 11.25 12.62 1.60
C PRO A 78 10.72 11.25 2.04
N GLY A 79 9.88 11.21 3.08
CA GLY A 79 9.28 9.96 3.55
C GLY A 79 8.46 9.30 2.44
N ARG A 80 8.53 7.97 2.33
CA ARG A 80 7.86 7.21 1.29
C ARG A 80 7.20 5.93 1.82
N VAL A 81 6.24 5.43 1.05
CA VAL A 81 5.62 4.13 1.27
C VAL A 81 5.88 3.30 0.03
N GLU A 82 6.50 2.14 0.21
CA GLU A 82 6.71 1.17 -0.85
C GLU A 82 5.75 0.00 -0.64
N ILE A 83 5.19 -0.49 -1.75
CA ILE A 83 4.24 -1.59 -1.75
C ILE A 83 4.76 -2.63 -2.74
N THR A 84 4.85 -3.86 -2.29
CA THR A 84 5.24 -5.02 -3.09
C THR A 84 4.14 -6.06 -3.00
N LEU A 85 3.77 -6.62 -4.14
CA LEU A 85 2.79 -7.70 -4.32
C LEU A 85 3.52 -8.98 -4.72
#